data_AF-A0AAW4KYK4-F1
#
_entry.id   AF-A0AAW4KYK4-F1
#
_cell.length_a   1.000
_cell.length_b   1.000
_cell.length_c   1.000
_cell.angle_alpha   90.00
_cell.angle_beta   90.00
_cell.angle_gamma   90.00
#
_symmetry.space_group_name_H-M   'P 1'
#
loop_
_entity.id
_entity.type
_entity.pdbx_description
1 polymer ?
#
loop_
_entity_poly.entity_id
_entity_poly.type
_entity_poly.pdbx_seq_one_letter_code
_entity_poly.pdbx_strand_id
1 'polypeptide(L)'
;MDDGQFTKFLLKKGADMPQFYRVLPDGTEAMVNKRREGDYVVVERLDSMFVLRDGNSYVCVQNLANPYKRTVTRGARDGGGA
;
A
#
# COMPACT_ATOMS: atom_id res chain seq x y z
N MET A 1 0.24 10.69 -7.55
CA MET A 1 -0.83 11.70 -7.39
C MET A 1 -2.13 10.96 -7.23
N ASP A 2 -3.05 11.46 -6.41
CA ASP A 2 -4.44 11.00 -6.43
C ASP A 2 -5.33 12.08 -7.08
N ASP A 3 -6.37 11.65 -7.78
CA ASP A 3 -7.36 12.52 -8.43
C ASP A 3 -8.67 12.61 -7.64
N GLY A 4 -8.64 12.27 -6.35
CA GLY A 4 -9.82 12.17 -5.50
C GLY A 4 -10.67 10.92 -5.75
N GLN A 5 -10.27 10.02 -6.66
CA GLN A 5 -10.93 8.73 -6.86
C GLN A 5 -9.92 7.56 -6.86
N PHE A 6 -8.76 7.74 -7.49
CA PHE A 6 -7.75 6.70 -7.66
C PHE A 6 -6.34 7.20 -7.33
N THR A 7 -5.47 6.28 -6.94
CA THR A 7 -4.04 6.56 -6.72
C THR A 7 -3.23 6.17 -7.95
N LYS A 8 -2.46 7.10 -8.51
CA LYS A 8 -1.61 6.88 -9.69
C LYS A 8 -0.14 6.81 -9.30
N PHE A 9 0.50 5.71 -9.71
CA PHE A 9 1.93 5.47 -9.55
C PHE A 9 2.62 5.55 -10.91
N LEU A 10 3.67 6.36 -11.00
CA LEU A 10 4.56 6.36 -12.16
C LEU A 10 5.72 5.42 -11.88
N LEU A 11 5.88 4.40 -12.71
CA LEU A 11 7.03 3.50 -12.65
C LEU A 11 8.06 3.95 -13.67
N LYS A 12 9.35 3.67 -13.40
CA LYS A 12 10.39 3.86 -14.40
C LYS A 12 10.08 3.00 -15.62
N LYS A 13 10.30 3.55 -16.82
CA LYS A 13 10.10 2.80 -18.07
C LYS A 13 10.92 1.51 -18.06
N GLY A 14 10.27 0.39 -18.35
CA GLY A 14 10.89 -0.94 -18.36
C GLY A 14 11.09 -1.57 -16.98
N ALA A 15 10.63 -0.96 -15.89
CA ALA A 15 10.60 -1.61 -14.59
C ALA A 15 9.57 -2.75 -14.57
N ASP A 16 9.88 -3.80 -13.81
CA ASP A 16 8.95 -4.88 -13.53
C ASP A 16 7.72 -4.36 -12.78
N MET A 17 6.56 -5.02 -12.99
CA MET A 17 5.31 -4.61 -12.37
C MET A 17 5.22 -5.17 -10.95
N PRO A 18 5.31 -4.35 -9.90
CA PRO A 18 5.22 -4.85 -8.54
C PRO A 18 3.79 -5.27 -8.20
N GLN A 19 3.64 -6.08 -7.16
CA GLN A 19 2.34 -6.32 -6.53
C GLN A 19 2.01 -5.19 -5.56
N PHE A 20 0.79 -4.67 -5.67
CA PHE A 20 0.32 -3.55 -4.86
C PHE A 20 -0.61 -4.06 -3.76
N TYR A 21 -0.41 -3.53 -2.56
CA TYR A 21 -1.23 -3.79 -1.38
C TYR A 21 -1.55 -2.46 -0.70
N ARG A 22 -2.75 -2.37 -0.10
CA ARG A 22 -3.06 -1.34 0.90
C ARG A 22 -2.69 -1.85 2.28
N VAL A 23 -2.28 -0.95 3.17
CA VAL A 23 -2.04 -1.28 4.58
C VAL A 23 -3.29 -0.95 5.38
N LEU A 24 -3.85 -1.95 6.04
CA LEU A 24 -5.02 -1.81 6.90
C LEU A 24 -4.61 -1.23 8.27
N PRO A 25 -5.55 -0.65 9.05
CA PRO A 25 -5.23 -0.05 10.35
C PRO A 25 -4.60 -1.03 11.35
N ASP A 26 -4.88 -2.33 11.27
CA ASP A 26 -4.25 -3.35 12.12
C ASP A 26 -2.79 -3.66 11.72
N GLY A 27 -2.33 -3.14 10.58
CA GLY A 27 -1.00 -3.34 10.01
C GLY A 27 -0.93 -4.50 9.02
N THR A 28 -2.05 -5.17 8.72
CA THR A 28 -2.09 -6.21 7.70
C THR A 28 -2.16 -5.61 6.29
N GLU A 29 -1.81 -6.41 5.29
CA GLU A 29 -1.83 -6.02 3.88
C GLU A 29 -3.02 -6.65 3.17
N ALA A 30 -3.72 -5.87 2.35
CA ALA A 30 -4.81 -6.35 1.51
C ALA A 30 -4.53 -6.05 0.03
N MET A 31 -4.83 -7.02 -0.84
CA MET A 31 -4.68 -6.85 -2.29
C MET A 31 -5.61 -5.75 -2.80
N VAL A 32 -5.14 -5.04 -3.83
CA VAL A 32 -5.92 -4.01 -4.52
C VAL A 32 -6.00 -4.31 -6.01
N ASN A 33 -7.12 -3.91 -6.62
CA ASN A 33 -7.24 -3.91 -8.07
C ASN A 33 -6.41 -2.76 -8.65
N LYS A 34 -5.69 -3.07 -9.73
CA LYS A 34 -4.83 -2.14 -10.44
C LYS A 34 -4.92 -2.40 -11.94
N ARG A 35 -4.75 -1.34 -12.72
CA ARG A 35 -4.64 -1.40 -14.20
C ARG A 35 -3.56 -0.45 -14.68
N ARG A 36 -3.05 -0.68 -15.89
CA ARG A 36 -2.07 0.21 -16.52
C ARG A 36 -2.78 1.18 -17.46
N GLU A 37 -2.49 2.47 -17.32
CA GLU A 37 -2.99 3.55 -18.18
C GLU A 37 -1.80 4.40 -18.65
N GLY A 38 -1.38 4.19 -19.90
CA GLY A 38 -0.14 4.80 -20.41
C GLY A 38 1.06 4.41 -19.54
N ASP A 39 1.76 5.43 -19.02
CA ASP A 39 2.92 5.26 -18.15
C ASP A 39 2.55 5.05 -16.67
N TYR A 40 1.27 5.16 -16.31
CA TYR A 40 0.81 5.06 -14.93
C TYR A 40 0.23 3.69 -14.61
N VAL A 41 0.45 3.27 -13.37
CA VAL A 41 -0.35 2.22 -12.72
C VAL A 41 -1.43 2.92 -11.89
N VAL A 42 -2.68 2.66 -12.23
CA VAL A 42 -3.84 3.21 -11.53
C VAL A 42 -4.36 2.15 -10.58
N VAL A 43 -4.30 2.48 -9.29
CA VAL A 43 -4.88 1.68 -8.21
C VAL A 43 -6.27 2.24 -7.89
N GLU A 44 -7.28 1.38 -7.91
CA GLU A 44 -8.69 1.77 -7.78
C GLU A 44 -9.12 2.08 -6.34
N ARG A 45 -8.24 2.72 -5.57
CA ARG A 45 -8.45 3.08 -4.16
C ARG A 45 -7.71 4.36 -3.80
N LEU A 46 -8.24 5.02 -2.78
CA LEU A 46 -7.53 5.99 -1.97
C LEU A 46 -7.29 5.36 -0.60
N ASP A 47 -6.03 5.19 -0.23
CA ASP A 47 -5.65 4.67 1.08
C ASP A 47 -4.52 5.52 1.66
N SER A 48 -4.34 5.41 2.97
CA SER A 48 -3.33 6.15 3.71
C SER A 48 -1.91 5.62 3.46
N MET A 49 -1.78 4.33 3.12
CA MET A 49 -0.49 3.70 2.89
C MET A 49 -0.63 2.50 1.94
N PHE A 50 0.35 2.38 1.05
CA PHE A 50 0.51 1.24 0.16
C PHE A 50 1.86 0.58 0.37
N VAL A 51 1.93 -0.73 0.11
CA VAL A 51 3.17 -1.48 -0.02
C VAL A 51 3.24 -2.03 -1.44
N LEU A 52 4.36 -1.75 -2.11
CA LEU A 52 4.68 -2.30 -3.42
C LEU A 52 5.76 -3.35 -3.21
N ARG A 53 5.54 -4.57 -3.71
CA ARG A 53 6.44 -5.71 -3.56
C ARG A 53 6.91 -6.23 -4.91
N ASP A 54 8.20 -6.51 -5.02
CA ASP A 54 8.83 -7.15 -6.17
C ASP A 54 9.91 -8.14 -5.70
N GLY A 55 9.58 -9.43 -5.76
CA GLY A 55 10.37 -10.50 -5.15
C GLY A 55 10.65 -10.23 -3.67
N ASN A 56 11.92 -10.06 -3.33
CA ASN A 56 12.38 -9.79 -1.96
C ASN A 56 12.48 -8.29 -1.63
N SER A 57 12.23 -7.41 -2.61
CA SER A 57 12.27 -5.96 -2.44
C SER A 57 10.87 -5.41 -2.18
N TYR A 58 10.78 -4.38 -1.33
CA TYR A 58 9.53 -3.68 -1.10
C TYR A 58 9.76 -2.19 -0.82
N VAL A 59 8.74 -1.39 -1.13
CA VAL A 59 8.68 0.03 -0.78
C VAL A 59 7.32 0.36 -0.18
N CYS A 60 7.34 1.20 0.85
CA CYS A 60 6.14 1.74 1.48
C CYS A 60 5.89 3.16 0.96
N VAL A 61 4.67 3.43 0.51
CA VAL A 61 4.26 4.75 0.04
C VAL A 61 3.13 5.25 0.93
N GLN A 62 3.39 6.31 1.69
CA GLN A 62 2.41 6.93 2.58
C GLN A 62 1.81 8.18 1.91
N ASN A 63 0.48 8.31 1.97
CA ASN A 63 -0.18 9.55 1.66
C ASN A 63 -0.10 10.48 2.87
N LEU A 64 0.68 11.56 2.78
CA LEU A 64 0.84 12.50 3.90
C LEU A 64 -0.39 13.41 4.11
N ALA A 65 -1.24 13.58 3.10
CA ALA A 65 -2.52 14.27 3.24
C ALA A 65 -3.60 13.40 3.92
N ASN A 66 -3.42 12.07 3.90
CA ASN A 66 -4.22 11.11 4.65
C ASN A 66 -3.31 10.18 5.48
N PRO A 67 -2.73 10.65 6.59
CA PRO A 67 -1.73 9.90 7.33
C PRO A 67 -2.23 8.54 7.84
N TYR A 68 -1.39 7.52 7.72
CA TYR A 68 -1.65 6.18 8.26
C TYR A 68 -1.84 6.22 9.78
N LYS A 69 -2.91 5.60 10.26
CA LYS A 69 -3.21 5.45 11.69
C LYS A 69 -3.28 3.97 12.01
N ARG A 70 -2.32 3.50 12.80
CA ARG A 70 -2.30 2.12 13.27
C ARG A 70 -3.23 1.95 14.46
N THR A 71 -4.21 1.07 14.34
CA THR A 71 -5.02 0.61 15.45
C THR A 71 -4.26 -0.53 16.14
N VAL A 72 -3.67 -0.23 17.30
CA VAL A 72 -3.06 -1.29 18.12
C VAL A 72 -4.17 -1.93 18.93
N THR A 73 -4.68 -3.08 18.50
CA THR A 73 -5.47 -3.95 19.37
C THR A 73 -4.52 -4.49 20.43
N ARG A 74 -4.72 -4.14 21.70
CA ARG A 74 -3.87 -4.52 22.85
C ARG A 74 -3.69 -6.03 23.09
N GLY A 75 -4.21 -6.91 22.23
CA GLY A 75 -4.24 -8.37 22.47
C GLY A 75 -3.02 -9.16 22.00
N ALA A 76 -2.10 -8.59 21.21
CA ALA A 76 -1.04 -9.39 20.56
C ALA A 76 0.37 -9.25 21.17
N ARG A 77 0.55 -8.44 22.23
CA ARG A 77 1.89 -8.22 22.85
C ARG A 77 2.10 -8.91 24.20
N ASP A 78 1.04 -9.45 24.82
CA ASP A 78 1.09 -9.97 26.19
C ASP A 78 0.85 -11.49 26.25
N GLY A 79 1.63 -12.28 25.49
CA GLY A 79 1.45 -13.74 25.41
C GLY A 79 2.73 -14.57 25.54
N GLY A 80 3.79 -14.02 26.12
CA GLY A 80 5.05 -14.74 26.36
C GLY A 80 5.24 -15.14 27.82
N GLY A 81 5.11 -16.44 28.10
CA GLY A 81 5.82 -17.11 29.20
C GLY A 81 4.96 -17.51 30.41
N ALA A 82 4.54 -18.77 30.44
CA ALA A 82 4.40 -19.57 31.65
C ALA A 82 5.22 -20.86 31.46
#